data_AF-A0A0A9C743-F1
#
_entry.id   AF-A0A0A9C743-F1
#
_cell.length_a   1.000
_cell.length_b   1.000
_cell.length_c   1.000
_cell.angle_alpha   90.00
_cell.angle_beta   90.00
_cell.angle_gamma   90.00
#
_symmetry.space_group_name_H-M   'P 1'
#
loop_
_entity.id
_entity.type
_entity.pdbx_description
1 polymer ?
#
loop_
_entity_poly.entity_id
_entity_poly.type
_entity_poly.pdbx_seq_one_letter_code
_entity_poly.pdbx_strand_id
1 'polypeptide(L)' 'MFEAQVSFDLLMMVITGGKERDEHEWRKIFMDAGFGHYKTRLLLGFLSIIELYV' A
#
# COMPACT_ATOMS: atom_id res chain seq x y z
N MET A 1 0.03 -15.59 -4.18
CA MET A 1 -0.05 -14.11 -4.05
C MET A 1 1.06 -13.54 -3.19
N PHE A 2 1.35 -14.13 -2.02
CA PHE A 2 2.44 -13.67 -1.15
C PHE A 2 3.81 -13.61 -1.85
N GLU A 3 4.19 -14.64 -2.61
CA GLU A 3 5.44 -14.61 -3.40
C GLU A 3 5.50 -13.44 -4.38
N ALA A 4 4.36 -13.08 -5.00
CA ALA A 4 4.29 -11.95 -5.92
C ALA A 4 4.41 -10.60 -5.17
N GLN A 5 3.81 -10.48 -3.98
CA GLN A 5 3.97 -9.31 -3.09
C GLN A 5 5.45 -9.10 -2.73
N VAL A 6 6.10 -10.13 -2.23
CA VAL A 6 7.49 -10.07 -1.79
C VAL A 6 8.42 -9.84 -2.99
N SER A 7 8.17 -10.50 -4.13
CA SER A 7 8.95 -10.28 -5.35
C SER A 7 8.84 -8.85 -5.85
N PHE A 8 7.65 -8.23 -5.76
CA PHE A 8 7.44 -6.86 -6.19
C PHE A 8 8.05 -5.86 -5.20
N ASP A 9 7.97 -6.10 -3.89
CA ASP A 9 8.64 -5.28 -2.87
C ASP A 9 10.17 -5.27 -3.07
N LEU A 10 10.77 -6.43 -3.30
CA LEU A 10 12.19 -6.54 -3.66
C LEU A 10 12.52 -5.80 -4.96
N LEU A 11 11.65 -5.91 -5.97
CA LEU A 11 11.82 -5.18 -7.23
C LEU A 11 11.78 -3.66 -6.99
N MET A 12 10.83 -3.14 -6.22
CA MET A 12 10.73 -1.71 -5.90
C MET A 12 11.95 -1.23 -5.11
N MET A 13 12.45 -2.04 -4.19
CA MET A 13 13.69 -1.77 -3.44
C MET A 13 14.90 -1.62 -4.36
N VAL A 14 15.08 -2.53 -5.32
CA VAL A 14 16.23 -2.50 -6.24
C VAL A 14 16.13 -1.37 -7.26
N ILE A 15 14.95 -1.16 -7.85
CA ILE A 15 14.77 -0.22 -8.97
C ILE A 15 14.65 1.22 -8.49
N THR A 16 14.02 1.45 -7.33
CA THR A 16 13.68 2.81 -6.85
C THR A 16 14.26 3.15 -5.48
N GLY A 17 14.77 2.17 -4.73
CA GLY A 17 15.07 2.33 -3.30
C GLY A 17 13.84 2.44 -2.41
N GLY A 18 12.64 2.28 -2.99
CA GLY A 18 11.36 2.30 -2.29
C GLY A 18 11.03 0.99 -1.59
N LYS A 19 9.90 0.97 -0.89
CA LYS A 19 9.32 -0.22 -0.27
C LYS A 19 7.81 -0.20 -0.43
N GLU A 20 7.23 -1.37 -0.59
CA GLU A 20 5.80 -1.57 -0.40
C GLU A 20 5.45 -1.35 1.08
N ARG A 21 4.21 -0.94 1.33
CA ARG A 21 3.72 -0.63 2.67
C ARG A 21 2.56 -1.53 3.02
N ASP A 22 2.51 -1.92 4.28
CA ASP A 22 1.34 -2.58 4.83
C ASP A 22 0.20 -1.58 5.13
N GLU A 23 -0.96 -2.11 5.47
CA GLU A 23 -2.15 -1.30 5.75
C GLU A 23 -1.97 -0.36 6.95
N HIS A 24 -1.20 -0.74 7.97
CA HIS A 24 -1.00 0.08 9.16
C HIS A 24 -0.13 1.31 8.85
N GLU A 25 0.91 1.11 8.04
CA GLU A 25 1.75 2.21 7.56
C GLU A 25 0.95 3.19 6.70
N TRP A 26 0.15 2.66 5.77
CA TRP A 26 -0.75 3.47 4.95
C TRP A 26 -1.78 4.22 5.79
N ARG A 27 -2.44 3.54 6.72
CA ARG A 27 -3.39 4.14 7.67
C ARG A 27 -2.77 5.32 8.41
N LYS A 28 -1.55 5.15 8.94
CA LYS A 28 -0.86 6.24 9.64
C LYS A 28 -0.68 7.46 8.73
N ILE A 29 -0.19 7.26 7.51
CA ILE A 29 0.00 8.35 6.53
C ILE A 29 -1.32 9.07 6.25
N PHE A 30 -2.43 8.34 6.09
CA PHE A 30 -3.74 8.96 5.81
C PHE A 30 -4.29 9.75 6.98
N MET A 31 -4.18 9.21 8.20
CA MET A 31 -4.64 9.91 9.41
C MET A 31 -3.79 11.15 9.66
N ASP A 32 -2.46 11.06 9.52
CA ASP A 32 -1.53 12.19 9.68
C ASP A 32 -1.78 13.28 8.61
N ALA A 33 -2.27 12.89 7.42
CA ALA A 33 -2.69 13.81 6.37
C ALA A 33 -4.09 14.43 6.57
N GLY A 34 -4.83 14.03 7.61
CA GLY A 34 -6.12 14.61 7.97
C GLY A 34 -7.35 13.94 7.34
N PHE A 35 -7.21 12.77 6.72
CA PHE A 35 -8.36 12.00 6.23
C PHE A 35 -9.11 11.33 7.39
N GLY A 36 -10.44 11.45 7.41
CA GLY A 36 -11.28 10.83 8.45
C GLY A 36 -11.49 9.33 8.26
N HIS A 37 -11.43 8.84 7.02
CA HIS A 37 -11.67 7.42 6.71
C HIS A 37 -10.97 6.96 5.43
N TYR A 38 -10.75 5.64 5.30
CA TYR A 38 -10.27 5.02 4.07
C TYR A 38 -10.93 3.65 3.84
N LYS A 39 -10.99 3.22 2.58
CA LYS A 39 -11.38 1.85 2.21
C LYS A 39 -10.33 1.24 1.30
N THR A 40 -9.97 0.00 1.56
CA THR A 40 -9.03 -0.78 0.74
C THR A 40 -9.78 -1.85 -0.03
N ARG A 41 -9.50 -1.99 -1.32
CA ARG A 41 -10.02 -3.08 -2.17
C ARG A 41 -8.90 -3.74 -2.95
N LEU A 42 -8.89 -5.06 -2.97
CA LEU A 42 -7.98 -5.84 -3.81
C LEU A 42 -8.44 -5.78 -5.26
N LEU A 43 -7.59 -5.36 -6.20
CA LEU A 43 -7.95 -5.35 -7.62
C LEU A 43 -7.42 -6.57 -8.37
N LEU A 44 -6.12 -6.83 -8.26
CA LEU A 44 -5.42 -7.85 -9.04
C LEU A 44 -4.22 -8.38 -8.27
N GLY A 45 -4.34 -9.61 -7.78
CA GLY A 45 -3.25 -10.30 -7.08
C GLY A 45 -2.85 -9.56 -5.80
N PHE A 46 -1.78 -8.78 -5.91
CA PHE A 46 -1.17 -8.07 -4.79
C PHE A 46 -1.38 -6.56 -4.79
N LEU A 47 -1.97 -6.00 -5.85
CA LEU A 47 -2.25 -4.57 -5.96
C LEU A 47 -3.58 -4.23 -5.29
N SER A 48 -3.54 -3.19 -4.45
CA SER A 48 -4.69 -2.65 -3.74
C SER A 48 -5.04 -1.27 -4.25
N ILE A 49 -6.33 -0.99 -4.37
CA ILE A 49 -6.85 0.38 -4.48
C ILE A 49 -7.24 0.86 -3.09
N ILE A 50 -6.82 2.08 -2.76
CA ILE A 50 -7.18 2.75 -1.52
C ILE A 50 -7.99 4.00 -1.86
N GLU A 51 -9.20 4.05 -1.34
CA GLU A 51 -10.11 5.20 -1.43
C GLU A 51 -9.99 6.01 -0.14
N LEU A 52 -9.67 7.30 -0.24
CA LEU A 52 -9.55 8.21 0.90
C LEU A 52 -10.78 9.12 1.01
N TYR A 53 -11.26 9.34 2.22
CA TYR A 53 -12.45 10.15 2.52
C TYR A 53 -12.09 11.23 3.55
N VAL A 54 -12.52 12.47 3.26
CA VAL A 54 -12.36 13.64 4.15
C VAL A 54 -13.45 13.61 5.22
#